data_AF-A0A843J862-F1
#
_entry.id   AF-A0A843J862-F1
#
_cell.length_a   1.000
_cell.length_b   1.000
_cell.length_c   1.000
_cell.angle_alpha   90.00
_cell.angle_beta   90.00
_cell.angle_gamma   90.00
#
_symmetry.space_group_name_H-M   'P 1'
#
loop_
_entity.id
_entity.type
_entity.pdbx_description
1 polymer ?
#
loop_
_entity_poly.entity_id
_entity_poly.type
_entity_poly.pdbx_seq_one_letter_code
_entity_poly.pdbx_strand_id
1 'polypeptide(L)' 'NVAAALSEGNAAVARGHGTFTVGRNLKEAYLMTSIAEHASKIVYLTGDHL' A
#
# COMPACT_ATOMS: atom_id res chain seq x y z
N ASN A 1 4.80 -12.53 -5.33
CA ASN A 1 3.32 -12.64 -5.32
C ASN A 1 2.79 -11.76 -4.17
N VAL A 2 1.47 -11.48 -4.08
CA VAL A 2 0.93 -10.61 -3.01
C VAL A 2 1.15 -11.21 -1.61
N ALA A 3 0.96 -12.52 -1.46
CA ALA A 3 1.10 -13.20 -0.18
C ALA A 3 2.53 -13.10 0.41
N ALA A 4 3.57 -13.32 -0.39
CA ALA A 4 4.96 -13.20 0.06
C ALA A 4 5.31 -11.74 0.37
N ALA A 5 4.87 -10.79 -0.46
CA ALA A 5 5.10 -9.37 -0.18
C ALA A 5 4.46 -8.93 1.16
N LEU A 6 3.25 -9.42 1.45
CA LEU A 6 2.57 -9.17 2.73
C LEU A 6 3.15 -9.96 3.91
N SER A 7 4.00 -10.97 3.68
CA SER A 7 4.75 -11.62 4.76
C SER A 7 5.97 -10.80 5.21
N GLU A 8 6.43 -9.87 4.38
CA GLU A 8 7.61 -9.02 4.65
C GLU A 8 7.23 -7.56 4.98
N GLY A 9 6.00 -7.15 4.68
CA GLY A 9 5.53 -5.79 4.92
C GLY A 9 4.01 -5.66 5.00
N ASN A 10 3.54 -4.45 5.31
CA ASN A 10 2.12 -4.20 5.57
C ASN A 10 1.31 -3.76 4.33
N ALA A 11 1.98 -3.58 3.18
CA ALA A 11 1.38 -3.18 1.93
C ALA A 11 2.10 -3.83 0.73
N ALA A 12 1.35 -4.18 -0.30
CA ALA A 12 1.86 -4.71 -1.56
C ALA A 12 1.15 -4.03 -2.74
N VAL A 13 1.94 -3.52 -3.70
CA VAL A 13 1.41 -2.92 -4.93
C VAL A 13 1.43 -3.98 -6.04
N ALA A 14 0.24 -4.41 -6.46
CA ALA A 14 0.06 -5.26 -7.63
C ALA A 14 -0.04 -4.37 -8.88
N ARG A 15 1.05 -4.28 -9.64
CA ARG A 15 1.17 -3.42 -10.84
C ARG A 15 -0.02 -3.65 -11.80
N GLY A 16 -0.69 -2.55 -12.18
CA GLY A 16 -1.84 -2.57 -13.09
C GLY A 16 -3.15 -3.08 -12.47
N HIS A 17 -3.15 -3.35 -11.17
CA HIS A 17 -4.33 -3.85 -10.46
C HIS A 17 -4.72 -2.94 -9.29
N GLY A 18 -3.82 -2.79 -8.31
CA GLY A 18 -4.10 -1.99 -7.12
C GLY A 18 -3.19 -2.35 -5.96
N THR A 19 -3.59 -1.93 -4.77
CA THR A 19 -2.82 -2.09 -3.53
C THR A 19 -3.56 -3.02 -2.57
N PHE A 20 -2.80 -3.91 -1.92
CA PHE A 20 -3.29 -4.77 -0.86
C PHE A 20 -2.57 -4.40 0.43
N THR A 21 -3.29 -4.32 1.54
CA THR A 21 -2.70 -4.06 2.87
C THR A 21 -3.24 -5.03 3.89
N VAL A 22 -2.46 -5.28 4.94
CA VAL A 22 -2.83 -6.16 6.05
C VAL A 22 -2.92 -5.38 7.36
N GLY A 23 -3.78 -5.83 8.26
CA GLY A 23 -3.93 -5.34 9.62
C GLY A 23 -4.60 -6.40 10.49
N ARG A 24 -4.49 -6.27 11.83
CA ARG A 24 -5.10 -7.21 12.79
C ARG A 24 -6.62 -7.19 12.75
N ASN A 25 -7.20 -6.11 12.22
CA ASN A 25 -8.61 -5.94 11.99
C ASN A 25 -8.85 -5.05 10.77
N LEU A 26 -10.10 -4.97 10.34
CA LEU A 26 -10.50 -4.20 9.17
C LEU A 26 -10.14 -2.71 9.27
N LYS A 27 -10.26 -2.12 10.47
CA LYS A 27 -9.95 -0.70 10.68
C LYS A 27 -8.46 -0.41 10.45
N GLU A 28 -7.59 -1.27 10.95
CA GLU A 28 -6.14 -1.17 10.75
C GLU A 28 -5.76 -1.33 9.27
N ALA A 29 -6.32 -2.36 8.60
CA ALA A 29 -6.08 -2.56 7.17
C ALA A 29 -6.57 -1.36 6.33
N TYR A 30 -7.75 -0.82 6.63
CA TYR A 30 -8.30 0.36 5.96
C TYR A 30 -7.42 1.61 6.14
N LEU A 31 -6.93 1.83 7.37
CA LEU A 31 -5.99 2.93 7.65
C LEU A 31 -4.70 2.78 6.85
N MET A 32 -4.13 1.57 6.81
CA MET A 32 -2.93 1.29 6.03
C MET A 32 -3.14 1.50 4.52
N THR A 33 -4.29 1.09 3.98
CA THR A 33 -4.66 1.36 2.58
C THR A 33 -4.72 2.88 2.33
N SER A 34 -5.37 3.62 3.24
CA SER A 34 -5.52 5.08 3.11
C SER A 34 -4.17 5.80 3.16
N ILE A 35 -3.24 5.36 4.02
CA ILE A 35 -1.88 5.89 4.11
C ILE A 35 -1.11 5.60 2.83
N ALA A 36 -1.18 4.36 2.31
CA ALA A 36 -0.48 3.98 1.08
C ALA A 36 -0.94 4.82 -0.13
N GLU A 37 -2.24 5.06 -0.27
CA GLU A 37 -2.78 5.92 -1.32
C GLU A 37 -2.37 7.38 -1.14
N HIS A 38 -2.45 7.91 0.09
CA HIS A 38 -2.03 9.27 0.38
C HIS A 38 -0.54 9.50 0.08
N ALA A 39 0.33 8.58 0.49
CA ALA A 39 1.75 8.62 0.19
C ALA A 39 2.01 8.54 -1.33
N SER A 40 1.29 7.65 -2.04
CA SER A 40 1.38 7.53 -3.50
C SER A 40 1.04 8.85 -4.19
N LYS A 41 0.01 9.55 -3.71
CA LYS A 41 -0.38 10.87 -4.21
C LYS A 41 0.69 11.92 -3.95
N ILE A 42 1.32 11.93 -2.77
CA ILE A 42 2.45 12.84 -2.49
C ILE A 42 3.57 12.58 -3.49
N VAL A 43 4.06 11.34 -3.58
CA VAL A 43 5.16 10.96 -4.48
C VAL A 43 4.86 11.34 -5.93
N TYR A 44 3.63 11.08 -6.39
CA TYR A 44 3.18 11.45 -7.72
C TYR A 44 3.21 12.98 -7.96
N LEU A 45 2.77 13.77 -6.98
CA LEU A 45 2.69 15.23 -7.10
C LEU A 45 4.05 15.93 -6.90
N THR A 46 4.94 15.35 -6.09
CA THR A 46 6.26 15.92 -5.83
C THR A 46 7.29 15.52 -6.89
N GLY A 47 6.99 14.55 -7.74
CA GLY A 47 7.88 14.11 -8.81
C GLY A 47 9.08 13.30 -8.31
N ASP A 48 9.01 12.78 -7.08
CA ASP A 48 10.00 11.82 -6.57
C ASP A 48 9.80 10.49 -7.31
N HIS A 49 10.44 10.36 -8.47
CA HIS A 49 10.55 9.09 -9.17
C HIS A 49 11.63 8.25 -8.46
N LEU A 50 11.22 7.48 -7.45
CA LEU A 50 12.02 6.38 -6.89
C LEU A 50 12.55 5.45 -7.99
#